data_AF-A0A9P6MN05-F1
#
_entry.id   AF-A0A9P6MN05-F1
#
_cell.length_a   1.000
_cell.length_b   1.000
_cell.length_c   1.000
_cell.angle_alpha   90.00
_cell.angle_beta   90.00
_cell.angle_gamma   90.00
#
_symmetry.space_group_name_H-M   'P 1'
#
loop_
_entity.id
_entity.type
_entity.pdbx_description
1 polymer ?
#
loop_
_entity_poly.entity_id
_entity_poly.type
_entity_poly.pdbx_seq_one_letter_code
_entity_poly.pdbx_strand_id
1 'polypeptide(L)'
;MDFSRKLFSSLAGNQTVDSGRAVQDAKAFSDESLVSLKQNISNPNISTSAMKENMLRLIYGEMMGQDVQFGAIYALKLAQSGQTVAEKRAELIVPYLDKIKESLYDPEPSVMSAALGFFAAVAQDHAKEVQDLVTVLVKILQQVVDGKLPKGYSYHGTAAPWIQIRCLQIMARLGHRDFRYMHEFSSVQFSSVQKNASKTMTPVIMGAFHKARQGVDAAFAIILELCHSKDPSRNPLLIIPKFATSSNQNLKYLGISMLCQVQADAWSDSWWSEELLSAVVQALESRDTSIQRRALDLLYRMLTIDNSENIIERLVYAFYQEQELVEKQGSGSEICTSSRREYIPSRKEKILGQILDAAERFGKSEEWYLDLIFGLLQSGGSGVTMQTCEKIKRVVEQGARSPAFNTTHLRVLAVGKTMQVLAHRDYNLNAKINGNPHYALAYFALWVLGEYGDNAEDWSLSTIFETLARCLLINQDPLIQEYTLTALTKAALKSVPNGIPKSISTIVRNQMLRQPPSFPQPLLFHDQSYSLFTSSVDIHQRAQEFLMIAELAS
;
A
#
# COMPACT_ATOMS: atom_id res chain seq x y z
N MET A 1 2.79 -13.88 26.78
CA MET A 1 3.50 -15.09 27.26
C MET A 1 4.07 -14.87 28.68
N ASP A 2 4.95 -13.90 28.94
CA ASP A 2 5.52 -13.74 30.29
C ASP A 2 4.62 -13.05 31.32
N PHE A 3 3.73 -12.15 30.87
CA PHE A 3 2.72 -11.56 31.76
C PHE A 3 1.71 -12.60 32.24
N SER A 4 1.24 -13.47 31.33
CA SER A 4 0.36 -14.59 31.65
C SER A 4 1.02 -15.62 32.57
N ARG A 5 2.33 -15.90 32.39
CA ARG A 5 3.11 -16.75 33.30
C ARG A 5 3.26 -16.16 34.71
N LYS A 6 3.51 -14.85 34.83
CA LYS A 6 3.62 -14.16 36.14
C LYS A 6 2.30 -14.08 36.89
N LEU A 7 1.20 -13.88 36.18
CA LEU A 7 -0.14 -13.88 36.76
C LEU A 7 -0.48 -15.27 37.34
N PHE A 8 -0.15 -16.33 36.58
CA PHE A 8 -0.34 -17.71 37.03
C PHE A 8 0.61 -18.10 38.18
N SER A 9 1.89 -17.72 38.16
CA SER A 9 2.84 -18.02 39.23
C SER A 9 2.56 -17.27 40.53
N SER A 10 1.90 -16.11 40.45
CA SER A 10 1.46 -15.35 41.63
C SER A 10 0.20 -15.92 42.28
N LEU A 11 -0.59 -16.71 41.54
CA LEU A 11 -1.84 -17.32 41.99
C LEU A 11 -1.68 -18.81 42.33
N ALA A 12 -0.78 -19.50 41.65
CA ALA A 12 -0.38 -20.88 41.90
C ALA A 12 1.07 -20.88 42.41
N GLY A 13 1.25 -20.96 43.73
CA GLY A 13 2.55 -20.84 44.37
C GLY A 13 3.67 -21.66 43.69
N ASN A 14 4.78 -20.98 43.38
CA ASN A 14 6.10 -21.51 43.03
C ASN A 14 6.16 -22.84 42.26
N GLN A 15 5.68 -22.87 41.01
CA GLN A 15 6.12 -23.89 40.06
C GLN A 15 6.55 -23.27 38.71
N THR A 16 7.77 -23.61 38.31
CA THR A 16 8.41 -23.21 37.05
C THR A 16 7.71 -23.88 35.85
N VAL A 17 7.29 -23.07 34.87
CA VAL A 17 6.49 -23.53 33.72
C VAL A 17 7.38 -24.08 32.60
N ASP A 18 7.24 -25.38 32.31
CA ASP A 18 7.86 -26.10 31.19
C ASP A 18 6.96 -26.04 29.93
N SER A 19 7.57 -25.91 28.76
CA SER A 19 6.91 -25.65 27.46
C SER A 19 6.05 -26.81 26.95
N GLY A 20 6.39 -28.06 27.31
CA GLY A 20 5.58 -29.24 26.97
C GLY A 20 4.28 -29.34 27.78
N ARG A 21 4.26 -28.75 28.99
CA ARG A 21 3.09 -28.73 29.87
C ARG A 21 1.98 -27.84 29.33
N ALA A 22 2.33 -26.71 28.70
CA ALA A 22 1.35 -25.79 28.11
C ALA A 22 0.51 -26.42 26.99
N VAL A 23 1.09 -27.33 26.18
CA VAL A 23 0.36 -28.05 25.12
C VAL A 23 -0.53 -29.15 25.70
N GLN A 24 -0.10 -29.79 26.78
CA GLN A 24 -0.91 -30.76 27.54
C GLN A 24 -2.04 -30.07 28.31
N ASP A 25 -1.79 -28.92 28.92
CA ASP A 25 -2.79 -28.10 29.62
C ASP A 25 -3.81 -27.49 28.64
N ALA A 26 -3.38 -27.11 27.43
CA ALA A 26 -4.26 -26.67 26.35
C ALA A 26 -5.23 -27.79 25.89
N LYS A 27 -4.77 -29.05 25.86
CA LYS A 27 -5.59 -30.23 25.57
C LYS A 27 -6.42 -30.70 26.77
N ALA A 28 -5.95 -30.51 28.01
CA ALA A 28 -6.74 -30.80 29.21
C ALA A 28 -7.94 -29.83 29.35
N PHE A 29 -7.84 -28.64 28.75
CA PHE A 29 -8.97 -27.71 28.62
C PHE A 29 -9.95 -28.08 27.49
N SER A 30 -9.57 -28.95 26.55
CA SER A 30 -10.20 -29.10 25.23
C SER A 30 -11.39 -30.06 25.20
N ASP A 31 -12.42 -29.78 26.00
CA ASP A 31 -13.85 -30.09 25.75
C ASP A 31 -14.58 -30.42 27.04
N GLU A 32 -14.00 -31.28 27.89
CA GLU A 32 -14.59 -31.66 29.18
C GLU A 32 -14.70 -30.45 30.13
N SER A 33 -13.68 -29.58 30.10
CA SER A 33 -13.65 -28.32 30.85
C SER A 33 -14.62 -27.26 30.31
N LEU A 34 -14.83 -27.17 28.98
CA LEU A 34 -15.74 -26.20 28.37
C LEU A 34 -17.21 -26.56 28.61
N VAL A 35 -17.55 -27.85 28.55
CA VAL A 35 -18.90 -28.33 28.88
C VAL A 35 -19.21 -28.06 30.35
N SER A 36 -18.28 -28.36 31.27
CA SER A 36 -18.44 -28.01 32.69
C SER A 36 -18.52 -26.50 32.90
N LEU A 37 -17.73 -25.69 32.19
CA LEU A 37 -17.76 -24.24 32.27
C LEU A 37 -19.12 -23.68 31.81
N LYS A 38 -19.66 -24.21 30.72
CA LYS A 38 -20.99 -23.86 30.20
C LYS A 38 -22.09 -24.21 31.21
N GLN A 39 -22.01 -25.38 31.84
CA GLN A 39 -22.96 -25.79 32.87
C GLN A 39 -22.86 -24.91 34.12
N ASN A 40 -21.64 -24.60 34.57
CA ASN A 40 -21.40 -23.78 35.76
C ASN A 40 -21.88 -22.34 35.58
N ILE A 41 -21.60 -21.72 34.44
CA ILE A 41 -22.03 -20.35 34.13
C ILE A 41 -23.55 -20.27 33.91
N SER A 42 -24.17 -21.34 33.44
CA SER A 42 -25.62 -21.42 33.26
C SER A 42 -26.40 -21.54 34.58
N ASN A 43 -25.73 -21.86 35.69
CA ASN A 43 -26.37 -22.01 37.00
C ASN A 43 -26.84 -20.65 37.56
N PRO A 44 -28.15 -20.44 37.81
CA PRO A 44 -28.67 -19.15 38.30
C PRO A 44 -28.23 -18.80 39.72
N ASN A 45 -27.78 -19.77 40.54
CA ASN A 45 -27.36 -19.55 41.93
C ASN A 45 -25.84 -19.39 42.10
N ILE A 46 -25.10 -19.15 41.01
CA ILE A 46 -23.66 -18.96 41.05
C ILE A 46 -23.29 -17.66 41.80
N SER A 47 -22.30 -17.76 42.69
CA SER A 47 -21.78 -16.58 43.38
C SER A 47 -21.05 -15.65 42.43
N THR A 48 -20.99 -14.35 42.75
CA THR A 48 -20.25 -13.36 41.95
C THR A 48 -18.77 -13.70 41.83
N SER A 49 -18.16 -14.28 42.87
CA SER A 49 -16.76 -14.74 42.85
C SER A 49 -16.55 -15.91 41.89
N ALA A 50 -17.43 -16.92 41.93
CA ALA A 50 -17.34 -18.06 41.03
C ALA A 50 -17.64 -17.65 39.57
N MET A 51 -18.56 -16.71 39.36
CA MET A 51 -18.82 -16.15 38.03
C MET A 51 -17.60 -15.39 37.48
N LYS A 52 -16.88 -14.63 38.31
CA LYS A 52 -15.62 -13.97 37.91
C LYS A 52 -14.53 -14.98 37.54
N GLU A 53 -14.37 -16.04 38.32
CA GLU A 53 -13.40 -17.10 38.03
C GLU A 53 -13.73 -17.83 36.71
N ASN A 54 -15.01 -18.15 36.50
CA ASN A 54 -15.45 -18.75 35.25
C ASN A 54 -15.29 -17.80 34.06
N MET A 55 -15.43 -16.48 34.25
CA MET A 55 -15.15 -15.48 33.22
C MET A 55 -13.66 -15.42 32.86
N LEU A 56 -12.75 -15.56 33.83
CA LEU A 56 -11.32 -15.67 33.56
C LEU A 56 -10.99 -16.93 32.75
N ARG A 57 -11.65 -18.05 33.06
CA ARG A 57 -11.52 -19.30 32.30
C ARG A 57 -12.08 -19.18 30.87
N LEU A 58 -13.16 -18.43 30.67
CA LEU A 58 -13.67 -18.10 29.32
C LEU A 58 -12.66 -17.27 28.53
N ILE A 59 -12.10 -16.21 29.13
CA ILE A 59 -11.08 -15.36 28.50
C ILE A 59 -9.85 -16.21 28.13
N TYR A 60 -9.44 -17.14 29.00
CA TYR A 60 -8.37 -18.08 28.71
C TYR A 60 -8.71 -18.98 27.52
N GLY A 61 -9.92 -19.55 27.47
CA GLY A 61 -10.39 -20.34 26.32
C GLY A 61 -10.35 -19.56 25.01
N GLU A 62 -10.83 -18.32 25.00
CA GLU A 62 -10.77 -17.43 23.83
C GLU A 62 -9.32 -17.14 23.41
N MET A 63 -8.42 -16.85 24.36
CA MET A 63 -6.99 -16.64 24.09
C MET A 63 -6.31 -17.87 23.48
N MET A 64 -6.84 -19.06 23.76
CA MET A 64 -6.38 -20.34 23.19
C MET A 64 -7.09 -20.71 21.87
N GLY A 65 -7.98 -19.84 21.37
CA GLY A 65 -8.71 -20.03 20.11
C GLY A 65 -9.92 -20.96 20.21
N GLN A 66 -10.45 -21.20 21.41
CA GLN A 66 -11.66 -22.00 21.62
C GLN A 66 -12.93 -21.15 21.48
N ASP A 67 -14.01 -21.72 20.94
CA ASP A 67 -15.30 -21.03 20.83
C ASP A 67 -16.02 -20.95 22.18
N VAL A 68 -15.96 -19.77 22.80
CA VAL A 68 -16.56 -19.48 24.11
C VAL A 68 -17.73 -18.49 24.03
N GLN A 69 -18.38 -18.35 22.86
CA GLN A 69 -19.46 -17.37 22.64
C GLN A 69 -20.62 -17.48 23.65
N PHE A 70 -20.87 -18.65 24.22
CA PHE A 70 -21.88 -18.86 25.26
C PHE A 70 -21.67 -18.00 26.52
N GLY A 71 -20.44 -17.53 26.77
CA GLY A 71 -20.09 -16.66 27.88
C GLY A 71 -20.42 -15.17 27.69
N ALA A 72 -20.70 -14.74 26.46
CA ALA A 72 -20.79 -13.30 26.12
C ALA A 72 -21.93 -12.57 26.87
N ILE A 73 -23.09 -13.21 27.02
CA ILE A 73 -24.23 -12.61 27.75
C ILE A 73 -23.90 -12.46 29.24
N TYR A 74 -23.14 -13.40 29.81
CA TYR A 74 -22.74 -13.33 31.21
C TYR A 74 -21.65 -12.27 31.43
N ALA A 75 -20.73 -12.11 30.47
CA ALA A 75 -19.76 -11.01 30.47
C ALA A 75 -20.47 -9.64 30.40
N LEU A 76 -21.47 -9.50 29.53
CA LEU A 76 -22.31 -8.32 29.42
C LEU A 76 -23.09 -8.03 30.71
N LYS A 77 -23.67 -9.06 31.34
CA LYS A 77 -24.36 -8.91 32.63
C LYS A 77 -23.40 -8.47 33.74
N LEU A 78 -22.21 -9.04 33.80
CA LEU A 78 -21.18 -8.63 34.76
C LEU A 78 -20.74 -7.18 34.53
N ALA A 79 -20.49 -6.79 33.28
CA ALA A 79 -20.16 -5.41 32.94
C ALA A 79 -21.31 -4.45 33.33
N GLN A 80 -22.56 -4.78 33.01
CA GLN A 80 -23.70 -3.93 33.37
C GLN A 80 -23.96 -3.87 34.88
N SER A 81 -23.63 -4.92 35.63
CA SER A 81 -23.72 -4.94 37.10
C SER A 81 -22.60 -4.14 37.80
N GLY A 82 -21.67 -3.59 37.01
CA GLY A 82 -20.58 -2.76 37.43
C GLY A 82 -21.04 -1.44 38.09
N GLN A 83 -20.40 -1.09 39.20
CA GLN A 83 -20.66 0.17 39.91
C GLN A 83 -19.94 1.37 39.26
N THR A 84 -19.07 1.15 38.26
CA THR A 84 -18.23 2.19 37.66
C THR A 84 -18.63 2.56 36.22
N VAL A 85 -18.28 3.78 35.81
CA VAL A 85 -18.65 4.37 34.50
C VAL A 85 -18.02 3.61 33.33
N ALA A 86 -16.87 2.96 33.53
CA ALA A 86 -16.17 2.18 32.52
C ALA A 86 -16.93 0.91 32.08
N GLU A 87 -17.96 0.50 32.84
CA GLU A 87 -18.67 -0.77 32.66
C GLU A 87 -20.06 -0.59 31.98
N LYS A 88 -20.43 0.67 31.64
CA LYS A 88 -21.70 1.03 30.97
C LYS A 88 -21.47 1.37 29.49
N ARG A 89 -22.47 1.08 28.63
CA ARG A 89 -22.40 1.20 27.16
C ARG A 89 -21.83 2.56 26.69
N ALA A 90 -20.87 2.49 25.76
CA ALA A 90 -20.15 3.61 25.15
C ALA A 90 -21.00 4.52 24.26
N GLU A 91 -22.24 4.17 23.94
CA GLU A 91 -23.13 5.00 23.11
C GLU A 91 -23.68 6.25 23.85
N LEU A 92 -23.28 6.48 25.10
CA LEU A 92 -23.70 7.59 25.97
C LEU A 92 -22.52 8.46 26.45
N ILE A 93 -21.42 8.54 25.69
CA ILE A 93 -20.18 9.21 26.15
C ILE A 93 -20.24 10.75 26.10
N VAL A 94 -20.91 11.34 25.10
CA VAL A 94 -20.94 12.80 24.87
C VAL A 94 -21.35 13.60 26.13
N PRO A 95 -22.40 13.21 26.89
CA PRO A 95 -22.81 13.90 28.11
C PRO A 95 -21.78 13.88 29.26
N TYR A 96 -20.79 12.97 29.23
CA TYR A 96 -19.77 12.86 30.28
C TYR A 96 -18.44 13.52 29.91
N LEU A 97 -18.31 14.10 28.71
CA LEU A 97 -17.07 14.68 28.23
C LEU A 97 -16.52 15.74 29.18
N ASP A 98 -17.36 16.66 29.67
CA ASP A 98 -16.91 17.73 30.57
C ASP A 98 -16.40 17.18 31.91
N LYS A 99 -17.07 16.16 32.45
CA LYS A 99 -16.62 15.50 33.68
C LYS A 99 -15.30 14.75 33.50
N ILE A 100 -15.06 14.17 32.32
CA ILE A 100 -13.80 13.50 32.00
C ILE A 100 -12.69 14.52 31.69
N LYS A 101 -13.03 15.71 31.17
CA LYS A 101 -12.09 16.83 31.00
C LYS A 101 -11.51 17.28 32.33
N GLU A 102 -12.28 17.26 33.42
CA GLU A 102 -11.78 17.56 34.77
C GLU A 102 -10.64 16.60 35.18
N SER A 103 -10.72 15.33 34.77
CA SER A 103 -9.68 14.32 35.04
C SER A 103 -8.33 14.61 34.35
N LEU A 104 -8.28 15.53 33.38
CA LEU A 104 -7.02 16.00 32.79
C LEU A 104 -6.22 16.93 33.71
N TYR A 105 -6.88 17.50 34.73
CA TYR A 105 -6.25 18.37 35.73
C TYR A 105 -5.97 17.62 37.04
N ASP A 106 -6.15 16.30 37.06
CA ASP A 106 -5.97 15.49 38.26
C ASP A 106 -4.51 15.59 38.78
N PRO A 107 -4.31 15.73 40.10
CA PRO A 107 -2.97 15.79 40.69
C PRO A 107 -2.15 14.51 40.45
N GLU A 108 -2.81 13.36 40.29
CA GLU A 108 -2.17 12.09 40.03
C GLU A 108 -1.96 11.92 38.50
N PRO A 109 -0.70 11.89 38.02
CA PRO A 109 -0.45 11.88 36.57
C PRO A 109 -0.92 10.61 35.86
N SER A 110 -1.13 9.50 36.58
CA SER A 110 -1.70 8.29 35.99
C SER A 110 -3.16 8.48 35.58
N VAL A 111 -3.94 9.24 36.37
CA VAL A 111 -5.33 9.60 36.04
C VAL A 111 -5.36 10.55 34.84
N MET A 112 -4.51 11.58 34.86
CA MET A 112 -4.33 12.49 33.71
C MET A 112 -3.95 11.71 32.44
N SER A 113 -3.00 10.78 32.52
CA SER A 113 -2.56 9.96 31.39
C SER A 113 -3.66 9.04 30.87
N ALA A 114 -4.50 8.48 31.75
CA ALA A 114 -5.64 7.66 31.36
C ALA A 114 -6.71 8.50 30.63
N ALA A 115 -7.00 9.70 31.15
CA ALA A 115 -7.90 10.66 30.51
C ALA A 115 -7.39 11.09 29.12
N LEU A 116 -6.08 11.31 28.95
CA LEU A 116 -5.48 11.55 27.63
C LEU A 116 -5.69 10.36 26.68
N GLY A 117 -5.60 9.12 27.18
CA GLY A 117 -5.89 7.92 26.38
C GLY A 117 -7.32 7.90 25.86
N PHE A 118 -8.28 8.26 26.71
CA PHE A 118 -9.68 8.43 26.33
C PHE A 118 -9.86 9.53 25.27
N PHE A 119 -9.30 10.73 25.49
CA PHE A 119 -9.42 11.83 24.52
C PHE A 119 -8.71 11.55 23.19
N ALA A 120 -7.67 10.71 23.17
CA ALA A 120 -7.08 10.24 21.92
C ALA A 120 -8.05 9.42 21.07
N ALA A 121 -8.88 8.58 21.70
CA ALA A 121 -9.95 7.86 21.02
C ALA A 121 -11.08 8.81 20.59
N VAL A 122 -11.56 9.67 21.48
CA VAL A 122 -12.63 10.65 21.16
C VAL A 122 -12.23 11.59 20.03
N ALA A 123 -10.99 12.08 20.00
CA ALA A 123 -10.50 12.97 18.95
C ALA A 123 -10.44 12.30 17.55
N GLN A 124 -10.52 10.96 17.46
CA GLN A 124 -10.59 10.26 16.18
C GLN A 124 -11.95 10.45 15.50
N ASP A 125 -13.02 10.32 16.29
CA ASP A 125 -14.40 10.28 15.78
C ASP A 125 -15.13 11.63 15.97
N HIS A 126 -14.89 12.31 17.10
CA HIS A 126 -15.58 13.53 17.55
C HIS A 126 -14.67 14.76 17.66
N ALA A 127 -13.67 14.91 16.76
CA ALA A 127 -12.66 15.98 16.81
C ALA A 127 -13.24 17.42 16.99
N LYS A 128 -14.41 17.71 16.42
CA LYS A 128 -15.05 19.04 16.50
C LYS A 128 -15.52 19.39 17.92
N GLU A 129 -15.95 18.40 18.68
CA GLU A 129 -16.54 18.59 20.02
C GLU A 129 -15.46 18.79 21.10
N VAL A 130 -14.19 18.50 20.78
CA VAL A 130 -13.05 18.55 21.70
C VAL A 130 -11.94 19.50 21.22
N GLN A 131 -12.25 20.49 20.38
CA GLN A 131 -11.27 21.48 19.92
C GLN A 131 -10.72 22.36 21.06
N ASP A 132 -11.52 22.63 22.08
CA ASP A 132 -11.14 23.38 23.28
C ASP A 132 -10.00 22.71 24.08
N LEU A 133 -9.79 21.40 23.87
CA LEU A 133 -8.75 20.61 24.50
C LEU A 133 -7.34 21.08 24.17
N VAL A 134 -7.11 21.73 23.02
CA VAL A 134 -5.78 22.20 22.60
C VAL A 134 -5.09 23.03 23.69
N THR A 135 -5.84 23.94 24.32
CA THR A 135 -5.31 24.80 25.40
C THR A 135 -4.89 23.97 26.62
N VAL A 136 -5.65 22.92 26.94
CA VAL A 136 -5.36 22.00 28.05
C VAL A 136 -4.11 21.18 27.76
N LEU A 137 -3.99 20.64 26.54
CA LEU A 137 -2.85 19.83 26.13
C LEU A 137 -1.54 20.62 26.14
N VAL A 138 -1.56 21.88 25.72
CA VAL A 138 -0.40 22.78 25.81
C VAL A 138 0.03 22.99 27.27
N LYS A 139 -0.93 23.18 28.19
CA LYS A 139 -0.62 23.32 29.63
C LYS A 139 -0.02 22.03 30.22
N ILE A 140 -0.59 20.87 29.88
CA ILE A 140 -0.07 19.57 30.32
C ILE A 140 1.34 19.36 29.79
N LEU A 141 1.57 19.61 28.50
CA LEU A 141 2.91 19.56 27.90
C LEU A 141 3.85 20.47 28.66
N GLN A 142 3.47 21.71 28.95
CA GLN A 142 4.30 22.64 29.70
C GLN A 142 4.63 22.13 31.11
N GLN A 143 3.66 21.53 31.80
CA GLN A 143 3.88 20.94 33.13
C GLN A 143 4.88 19.77 33.09
N VAL A 144 4.76 18.89 32.09
CA VAL A 144 5.69 17.79 31.86
C VAL A 144 7.08 18.32 31.56
N VAL A 145 7.12 19.32 30.69
CA VAL A 145 8.32 20.00 30.24
C VAL A 145 9.02 20.59 31.46
N ASP A 146 8.35 21.42 32.26
CA ASP A 146 8.89 22.06 33.48
C ASP A 146 9.34 21.07 34.58
N GLY A 147 9.19 19.76 34.38
CA GLY A 147 9.60 18.73 35.35
C GLY A 147 8.72 18.73 36.60
N LYS A 148 7.49 19.25 36.50
CA LYS A 148 6.54 19.31 37.63
C LYS A 148 5.92 17.96 37.97
N LEU A 149 6.08 16.94 37.12
CA LEU A 149 5.63 15.59 37.41
C LEU A 149 6.61 14.83 38.34
N PRO A 150 6.13 13.83 39.10
CA PRO A 150 6.98 12.97 39.93
C PRO A 150 8.07 12.28 39.11
N LYS A 151 9.25 12.09 39.73
CA LYS A 151 10.42 11.47 39.07
C LYS A 151 10.16 10.06 38.53
N GLY A 152 9.20 9.33 39.10
CA GLY A 152 8.78 8.00 38.62
C GLY A 152 8.22 8.00 37.19
N TYR A 153 7.77 9.15 36.70
CA TYR A 153 7.33 9.32 35.31
C TYR A 153 8.48 9.72 34.38
N SER A 154 9.71 9.89 34.88
CA SER A 154 10.87 10.12 34.03
C SER A 154 11.42 8.81 33.50
N TYR A 155 11.62 8.73 32.18
CA TYR A 155 12.13 7.54 31.51
C TYR A 155 13.40 7.87 30.74
N HIS A 156 14.49 7.18 31.08
CA HIS A 156 15.86 7.50 30.67
C HIS A 156 16.22 8.98 30.83
N GLY A 157 15.56 9.67 31.77
CA GLY A 157 15.67 11.08 32.09
C GLY A 157 14.82 12.03 31.22
N THR A 158 14.04 11.55 30.26
CA THR A 158 13.01 12.34 29.60
C THR A 158 11.78 12.37 30.52
N ALA A 159 11.21 13.55 30.79
CA ALA A 159 10.05 13.67 31.66
C ALA A 159 8.78 13.17 30.95
N ALA A 160 8.08 12.19 31.51
CA ALA A 160 6.81 11.64 31.02
C ALA A 160 6.67 11.53 29.48
N PRO A 161 7.59 10.83 28.78
CA PRO A 161 7.64 10.78 27.32
C PRO A 161 6.32 10.37 26.66
N TRP A 162 5.63 9.38 27.23
CA TRP A 162 4.36 8.90 26.69
C TRP A 162 3.24 9.94 26.81
N ILE A 163 3.21 10.73 27.88
CA ILE A 163 2.25 11.83 28.04
C ILE A 163 2.49 12.87 26.96
N GLN A 164 3.76 13.22 26.70
CA GLN A 164 4.11 14.17 25.64
C GLN A 164 3.65 13.68 24.26
N ILE A 165 3.95 12.43 23.92
CA ILE A 165 3.52 11.81 22.64
C ILE A 165 2.00 11.84 22.51
N ARG A 166 1.27 11.45 23.56
CA ARG A 166 -0.20 11.42 23.55
C ARG A 166 -0.79 12.81 23.33
N CYS A 167 -0.31 13.82 24.04
CA CYS A 167 -0.78 15.20 23.83
C CYS A 167 -0.59 15.65 22.38
N LEU A 168 0.57 15.37 21.78
CA LEU A 168 0.87 15.76 20.41
C LEU A 168 0.05 14.98 19.38
N GLN A 169 -0.17 13.68 19.59
CA GLN A 169 -1.04 12.87 18.75
C GLN A 169 -2.47 13.42 18.72
N ILE A 170 -3.00 13.81 19.89
CA ILE A 170 -4.33 14.42 20.00
C ILE A 170 -4.33 15.75 19.26
N MET A 171 -3.38 16.65 19.55
CA MET A 171 -3.31 17.95 18.88
C MET A 171 -3.16 17.84 17.36
N ALA A 172 -2.37 16.89 16.85
CA ALA A 172 -2.24 16.64 15.43
C ALA A 172 -3.57 16.23 14.78
N ARG A 173 -4.38 15.40 15.47
CA ARG A 173 -5.72 15.01 15.00
C ARG A 173 -6.70 16.18 15.01
N LEU A 174 -6.64 17.02 16.04
CA LEU A 174 -7.49 18.22 16.14
C LEU A 174 -7.13 19.25 15.06
N GLY A 175 -5.84 19.49 14.81
CA GLY A 175 -5.36 20.46 13.82
C GLY A 175 -5.48 20.02 12.35
N HIS A 176 -5.48 18.71 12.07
CA HIS A 176 -5.60 18.18 10.70
C HIS A 176 -6.94 18.52 10.03
N ARG A 177 -8.01 18.78 10.80
CA ARG A 177 -9.32 19.15 10.22
C ARG A 177 -9.44 20.65 9.91
N ASP A 178 -8.70 21.52 10.59
CA ASP A 178 -8.71 22.97 10.31
C ASP A 178 -8.01 23.31 8.99
N PHE A 179 -6.93 22.61 8.61
CA PHE A 179 -6.27 22.83 7.32
C PHE A 179 -7.15 22.57 6.09
N ARG A 180 -8.20 21.75 6.23
CA ARG A 180 -9.16 21.48 5.13
C ARG A 180 -10.22 22.59 4.99
N TYR A 181 -10.42 23.40 6.02
CA TYR A 181 -11.31 24.57 6.03
C TYR A 181 -10.57 25.91 5.88
N MET A 182 -9.25 25.93 6.05
CA MET A 182 -8.42 27.14 6.00
C MET A 182 -8.25 27.73 4.60
N HIS A 183 -8.76 27.06 3.56
CA HIS A 183 -8.86 27.62 2.21
C HIS A 183 -10.06 28.57 2.02
N GLU A 184 -10.94 28.73 3.03
CA GLU A 184 -12.15 29.56 2.92
C GLU A 184 -12.25 30.75 3.88
N PHE A 185 -11.56 30.81 5.02
CA PHE A 185 -11.69 31.98 5.90
C PHE A 185 -10.38 32.39 6.57
N SER A 186 -9.81 33.48 6.05
CA SER A 186 -8.75 34.22 6.70
C SER A 186 -9.23 34.92 7.97
N SER A 187 -8.34 34.98 8.96
CA SER A 187 -8.12 36.07 9.92
C SER A 187 -8.66 35.94 11.35
N VAL A 188 -7.71 36.18 12.28
CA VAL A 188 -7.83 36.88 13.58
C VAL A 188 -7.62 36.08 14.88
N GLN A 189 -7.90 34.78 15.03
CA GLN A 189 -7.79 34.14 16.37
C GLN A 189 -6.56 33.26 16.66
N PHE A 190 -5.74 32.90 15.67
CA PHE A 190 -4.63 31.93 15.86
C PHE A 190 -3.30 32.53 16.38
N SER A 191 -3.14 33.85 16.42
CA SER A 191 -1.87 34.51 16.73
C SER A 191 -1.46 34.51 18.22
N SER A 192 -2.41 34.32 19.13
CA SER A 192 -2.19 34.42 20.58
C SER A 192 -1.74 33.09 21.22
N VAL A 193 -2.24 31.96 20.70
CA VAL A 193 -1.90 30.61 21.21
C VAL A 193 -0.48 30.20 20.81
N GLN A 194 -0.03 30.62 19.62
CA GLN A 194 1.28 30.29 19.07
C GLN A 194 2.44 31.02 19.78
N LYS A 195 2.22 32.25 20.26
CA LYS A 195 3.28 33.07 20.91
C LYS A 195 3.62 32.64 22.34
N ASN A 196 2.65 32.10 23.10
CA ASN A 196 2.86 31.70 24.50
C ASN A 196 3.45 30.30 24.66
N ALA A 197 3.19 29.39 23.72
CA ALA A 197 3.78 28.05 23.71
C ALA A 197 5.30 28.06 23.41
N SER A 198 5.77 29.03 22.63
CA SER A 198 7.14 29.08 22.10
C SER A 198 8.22 29.47 23.14
N LYS A 199 7.90 30.28 24.17
CA LYS A 199 8.90 30.77 25.14
C LYS A 199 9.25 29.77 26.25
N THR A 200 8.28 28.98 26.68
CA THR A 200 8.35 28.15 27.89
C THR A 200 8.89 26.73 27.60
N MET A 201 8.98 26.37 26.32
CA MET A 201 9.49 25.09 25.82
C MET A 201 11.01 24.91 26.08
N THR A 202 11.77 26.00 26.08
CA THR A 202 13.26 26.08 25.97
C THR A 202 14.13 25.16 26.86
N PRO A 203 13.94 25.04 28.21
CA PRO A 203 14.88 24.33 29.09
C PRO A 203 14.84 22.80 29.00
N VAL A 204 13.73 22.28 28.50
CA VAL A 204 13.31 20.89 28.65
C VAL A 204 13.76 20.06 27.46
N ILE A 205 13.84 20.76 26.34
CA ILE A 205 14.32 20.30 25.07
C ILE A 205 15.81 19.95 25.18
N MET A 206 16.59 20.74 25.93
CA MET A 206 18.01 20.46 26.22
C MET A 206 18.20 19.12 26.96
N GLY A 207 17.27 18.77 27.86
CA GLY A 207 17.30 17.52 28.61
C GLY A 207 16.93 16.28 27.79
N ALA A 208 16.12 16.44 26.74
CA ALA A 208 15.69 15.37 25.83
C ALA A 208 16.68 15.12 24.68
N PHE A 209 17.40 16.15 24.22
CA PHE A 209 18.43 16.04 23.17
C PHE A 209 19.59 15.11 23.56
N HIS A 210 19.99 15.14 24.84
CA HIS A 210 21.04 14.25 25.38
C HIS A 210 20.64 12.76 25.38
N LYS A 211 19.34 12.45 25.24
CA LYS A 211 18.76 11.10 25.34
C LYS A 211 18.31 10.52 24.01
N ALA A 212 17.96 11.37 23.04
CA ALA A 212 17.78 10.94 21.65
C ALA A 212 19.07 10.32 21.07
N ARG A 213 20.24 10.81 21.50
CA ARG A 213 21.56 10.19 21.20
C ARG A 213 21.69 8.75 21.73
N GLN A 214 20.81 8.32 22.63
CA GLN A 214 20.76 6.98 23.22
C GLN A 214 19.64 6.09 22.64
N GLY A 215 18.96 6.51 21.56
CA GLY A 215 18.18 5.59 20.71
C GLY A 215 16.67 5.51 20.95
N VAL A 216 16.01 6.57 21.43
CA VAL A 216 14.54 6.59 21.61
C VAL A 216 13.83 7.42 20.53
N ASP A 217 12.82 6.77 19.93
CA ASP A 217 11.71 7.18 19.07
C ASP A 217 11.75 8.47 18.22
N ALA A 218 11.29 8.28 17.00
CA ALA A 218 11.07 9.25 15.95
C ALA A 218 10.28 10.52 16.27
N ALA A 219 9.21 10.35 17.04
CA ALA A 219 8.34 11.44 17.44
C ALA A 219 9.12 12.43 18.31
N PHE A 220 10.06 11.97 19.14
CA PHE A 220 10.88 12.83 19.99
C PHE A 220 11.69 13.83 19.19
N ALA A 221 12.08 13.50 17.98
CA ALA A 221 12.95 14.35 17.23
C ALA A 221 12.28 15.48 16.45
N ILE A 222 11.08 15.24 15.91
CA ILE A 222 10.24 16.32 15.36
C ILE A 222 9.93 17.30 16.47
N ILE A 223 9.61 16.79 17.65
CA ILE A 223 9.38 17.57 18.86
C ILE A 223 10.66 18.33 19.23
N LEU A 224 11.82 17.68 19.25
CA LEU A 224 13.10 18.31 19.57
C LEU A 224 13.40 19.52 18.68
N GLU A 225 13.16 19.47 17.37
CA GLU A 225 13.47 20.60 16.49
C GLU A 225 12.34 21.66 16.44
N LEU A 226 11.06 21.27 16.59
CA LEU A 226 9.93 22.19 16.86
C LEU A 226 10.17 23.06 18.08
N CYS A 227 10.88 22.53 19.05
CA CYS A 227 11.05 23.16 20.33
C CYS A 227 12.41 23.88 20.46
N HIS A 228 13.48 23.45 19.78
CA HIS A 228 14.85 24.01 19.94
C HIS A 228 15.04 25.45 19.44
N SER A 229 14.13 26.01 18.66
CA SER A 229 14.32 27.36 18.16
C SER A 229 13.88 28.40 19.22
N LYS A 230 14.87 29.02 19.87
CA LYS A 230 14.65 30.34 20.53
C LYS A 230 14.23 31.42 19.52
N ASP A 231 14.40 31.10 18.24
CA ASP A 231 14.05 31.90 17.08
C ASP A 231 12.78 31.34 16.42
N PRO A 232 11.64 32.05 16.46
CA PRO A 232 10.40 31.64 15.81
C PRO A 232 10.52 31.37 14.30
N SER A 233 11.63 31.75 13.66
CA SER A 233 11.86 31.60 12.21
C SER A 233 12.53 30.28 11.79
N ARG A 234 13.08 29.48 12.72
CA ARG A 234 13.85 28.28 12.36
C ARG A 234 12.94 27.09 12.03
N ASN A 235 13.13 26.49 10.86
CA ASN A 235 12.29 25.39 10.38
C ASN A 235 12.56 24.08 11.17
N PRO A 236 11.57 23.55 11.88
CA PRO A 236 11.71 22.35 12.72
C PRO A 236 11.88 21.05 11.92
N LEU A 237 11.72 21.10 10.62
CA LEU A 237 11.87 19.94 9.76
C LEU A 237 13.35 19.72 9.36
N LEU A 238 14.28 20.61 9.75
CA LEU A 238 15.73 20.50 9.51
C LEU A 238 16.41 19.30 10.21
N ILE A 239 15.73 18.65 11.14
CA ILE A 239 16.21 17.41 11.77
C ILE A 239 16.06 16.19 10.86
N ILE A 240 15.14 16.23 9.90
CA ILE A 240 14.79 15.08 9.07
C ILE A 240 16.00 14.58 8.24
N PRO A 241 16.78 15.45 7.56
CA PRO A 241 17.98 15.01 6.86
C PRO A 241 18.98 14.28 7.76
N LYS A 242 19.15 14.73 9.02
CA LYS A 242 20.07 14.10 9.98
C LYS A 242 19.64 12.68 10.36
N PHE A 243 18.33 12.39 10.36
CA PHE A 243 17.88 11.01 10.56
C PHE A 243 18.11 10.15 9.34
N ALA A 244 17.82 10.66 8.16
CA ALA A 244 18.02 9.91 6.93
C ALA A 244 19.50 9.54 6.71
N THR A 245 20.44 10.38 7.14
CA THR A 245 21.89 10.12 7.06
C THR A 245 22.47 9.34 8.25
N SER A 246 21.65 9.00 9.26
CA SER A 246 22.10 8.28 10.46
C SER A 246 22.61 6.87 10.16
N SER A 247 23.62 6.42 10.90
CA SER A 247 24.12 5.03 10.88
C SER A 247 23.14 4.04 11.53
N ASN A 248 22.28 4.51 12.44
CA ASN A 248 21.22 3.68 13.03
C ASN A 248 20.08 3.46 12.02
N GLN A 249 19.80 2.19 11.70
CA GLN A 249 18.80 1.77 10.71
C GLN A 249 17.38 2.25 11.05
N ASN A 250 16.98 2.25 12.32
CA ASN A 250 15.65 2.71 12.73
C ASN A 250 15.49 4.22 12.53
N LEU A 251 16.53 5.00 12.84
CA LEU A 251 16.55 6.44 12.59
C LEU A 251 16.60 6.74 11.09
N LYS A 252 17.39 5.98 10.31
CA LYS A 252 17.41 6.09 8.86
C LYS A 252 16.03 5.83 8.24
N TYR A 253 15.40 4.71 8.60
CA TYR A 253 14.03 4.37 8.19
C TYR A 253 13.06 5.52 8.49
N LEU A 254 13.15 6.06 9.70
CA LEU A 254 12.33 7.17 10.10
C LEU A 254 12.58 8.41 9.24
N GLY A 255 13.83 8.87 9.11
CA GLY A 255 14.13 10.11 8.41
C GLY A 255 13.62 10.08 6.98
N ILE A 256 13.83 8.96 6.29
CA ILE A 256 13.30 8.74 4.94
C ILE A 256 11.76 8.71 4.96
N SER A 257 11.14 8.02 5.93
CA SER A 257 9.68 8.01 6.08
C SER A 257 9.08 9.40 6.31
N MET A 258 9.78 10.27 7.05
CA MET A 258 9.34 11.63 7.31
C MET A 258 9.44 12.51 6.07
N LEU A 259 10.53 12.40 5.29
CA LEU A 259 10.64 13.08 3.99
C LEU A 259 9.47 12.69 3.07
N CYS A 260 9.06 11.41 3.10
CA CYS A 260 7.88 10.91 2.40
C CYS A 260 6.53 11.39 2.97
N GLN A 261 6.47 12.00 4.15
CA GLN A 261 5.22 12.48 4.74
C GLN A 261 5.10 14.01 4.67
N VAL A 262 6.22 14.73 4.70
CA VAL A 262 6.24 16.18 4.54
C VAL A 262 5.70 16.52 3.15
N GLN A 263 4.83 17.53 3.06
CA GLN A 263 4.34 18.05 1.77
C GLN A 263 5.49 18.68 0.99
N ALA A 264 5.48 18.56 -0.34
CA ALA A 264 6.58 19.04 -1.17
C ALA A 264 6.84 20.55 -0.97
N ASP A 265 5.77 21.34 -0.80
CA ASP A 265 5.83 22.79 -0.57
C ASP A 265 6.51 23.17 0.76
N ALA A 266 6.58 22.24 1.71
CA ALA A 266 7.23 22.44 3.00
C ALA A 266 8.70 21.94 3.01
N TRP A 267 9.20 21.43 1.89
CA TRP A 267 10.61 21.06 1.75
C TRP A 267 11.47 22.32 1.71
N SER A 268 12.62 22.26 2.37
CA SER A 268 13.63 23.31 2.30
C SER A 268 14.69 22.91 1.28
N ASP A 269 15.07 23.84 0.40
CA ASP A 269 16.17 23.63 -0.57
C ASP A 269 17.47 23.20 0.14
N SER A 270 17.66 23.67 1.38
CA SER A 270 18.82 23.35 2.21
C SER A 270 18.89 21.89 2.70
N TRP A 271 17.83 21.08 2.53
CA TRP A 271 17.83 19.68 2.98
C TRP A 271 18.59 18.76 2.04
N TRP A 272 18.60 19.07 0.75
CA TRP A 272 19.08 18.21 -0.32
C TRP A 272 20.61 18.30 -0.49
N SER A 273 21.35 18.09 0.60
CA SER A 273 22.80 17.95 0.54
C SER A 273 23.22 16.68 -0.18
N GLU A 274 24.45 16.66 -0.71
CA GLU A 274 25.04 15.48 -1.33
C GLU A 274 25.04 14.26 -0.37
N GLU A 275 25.26 14.51 0.92
CA GLU A 275 25.19 13.47 1.96
C GLU A 275 23.80 12.83 2.07
N LEU A 276 22.73 13.64 2.05
CA LEU A 276 21.36 13.14 2.12
C LEU A 276 21.02 12.33 0.88
N LEU A 277 21.34 12.85 -0.30
CA LEU A 277 21.09 12.17 -1.58
C LEU A 277 21.83 10.83 -1.64
N SER A 278 23.12 10.81 -1.25
CA SER A 278 23.89 9.58 -1.14
C SER A 278 23.27 8.59 -0.15
N ALA A 279 22.78 9.06 1.00
CA ALA A 279 22.14 8.20 1.99
C ALA A 279 20.82 7.57 1.46
N VAL A 280 20.02 8.32 0.70
CA VAL A 280 18.79 7.83 0.07
C VAL A 280 19.11 6.81 -1.03
N VAL A 281 20.12 7.05 -1.86
CA VAL A 281 20.55 6.10 -2.90
C VAL A 281 21.07 4.81 -2.26
N GLN A 282 21.94 4.90 -1.25
CA GLN A 282 22.42 3.73 -0.50
C GLN A 282 21.27 2.97 0.20
N ALA A 283 20.20 3.66 0.59
CA ALA A 283 19.03 3.03 1.19
C ALA A 283 18.27 2.13 0.20
N LEU A 284 18.40 2.33 -1.12
CA LEU A 284 17.87 1.43 -2.15
C LEU A 284 18.59 0.07 -2.18
N GLU A 285 19.84 0.03 -1.72
CA GLU A 285 20.67 -1.18 -1.67
C GLU A 285 20.72 -1.76 -0.24
N SER A 286 19.86 -1.26 0.65
CA SER A 286 19.76 -1.75 2.02
C SER A 286 19.27 -3.19 2.07
N ARG A 287 19.81 -3.98 3.01
CA ARG A 287 19.29 -5.31 3.36
C ARG A 287 17.90 -5.26 3.99
N ASP A 288 17.53 -4.12 4.58
CA ASP A 288 16.19 -3.91 5.14
C ASP A 288 15.23 -3.45 4.04
N THR A 289 14.37 -4.38 3.62
CA THR A 289 13.32 -4.13 2.62
C THR A 289 12.40 -2.97 3.01
N SER A 290 12.20 -2.68 4.29
CA SER A 290 11.36 -1.57 4.75
C SER A 290 12.00 -0.22 4.48
N ILE A 291 13.32 -0.11 4.68
CA ILE A 291 14.11 1.08 4.34
C ILE A 291 14.13 1.28 2.83
N GLN A 292 14.41 0.20 2.10
CA GLN A 292 14.42 0.22 0.63
C GLN A 292 13.07 0.71 0.06
N ARG A 293 11.95 0.22 0.61
CA ARG A 293 10.59 0.66 0.22
C ARG A 293 10.40 2.17 0.42
N ARG A 294 10.78 2.68 1.59
CA ARG A 294 10.62 4.11 1.90
C ARG A 294 11.53 4.98 1.04
N ALA A 295 12.74 4.53 0.74
CA ALA A 295 13.65 5.22 -0.16
C ALA A 295 13.09 5.29 -1.58
N LEU A 296 12.48 4.21 -2.07
CA LEU A 296 11.82 4.19 -3.38
C LEU A 296 10.60 5.12 -3.44
N ASP A 297 9.75 5.09 -2.41
CA ASP A 297 8.62 6.03 -2.28
C ASP A 297 9.12 7.49 -2.28
N LEU A 298 10.26 7.77 -1.62
CA LEU A 298 10.85 9.11 -1.57
C LEU A 298 11.34 9.55 -2.96
N LEU A 299 12.09 8.69 -3.66
CA LEU A 299 12.59 9.00 -5.00
C LEU A 299 11.45 9.33 -5.96
N TYR A 300 10.39 8.53 -5.96
CA TYR A 300 9.21 8.83 -6.79
C TYR A 300 8.55 10.17 -6.41
N ARG A 301 8.57 10.58 -5.14
CA ARG A 301 8.09 11.91 -4.72
C ARG A 301 9.02 13.06 -5.11
N MET A 302 10.31 12.79 -5.28
CA MET A 302 11.32 13.78 -5.70
C MET A 302 11.43 13.90 -7.23
N LEU A 303 10.54 13.24 -7.98
CA LEU A 303 10.58 13.18 -9.43
C LEU A 303 10.41 14.58 -10.03
N THR A 304 11.41 14.99 -10.81
CA THR A 304 11.44 16.20 -11.62
C THR A 304 11.76 15.81 -13.07
N ILE A 305 11.60 16.75 -14.01
CA ILE A 305 11.96 16.52 -15.40
C ILE A 305 13.46 16.17 -15.54
N ASP A 306 14.32 16.81 -14.74
CA ASP A 306 15.77 16.65 -14.84
C ASP A 306 16.29 15.30 -14.28
N ASN A 307 15.60 14.74 -13.28
CA ASN A 307 16.03 13.52 -12.61
C ASN A 307 15.19 12.28 -12.97
N SER A 308 14.20 12.42 -13.85
CA SER A 308 13.21 11.39 -14.14
C SER A 308 13.83 10.10 -14.67
N GLU A 309 14.80 10.19 -15.57
CA GLU A 309 15.48 9.04 -16.18
C GLU A 309 16.13 8.15 -15.11
N ASN A 310 17.00 8.74 -14.30
CA ASN A 310 17.70 8.03 -13.23
C ASN A 310 16.73 7.40 -12.22
N ILE A 311 15.65 8.10 -11.87
CA ILE A 311 14.66 7.61 -10.90
C ILE A 311 13.81 6.49 -11.51
N ILE A 312 13.39 6.61 -12.76
CA ILE A 312 12.63 5.58 -13.47
C ILE A 312 13.47 4.32 -13.65
N GLU A 313 14.75 4.43 -14.02
CA GLU A 313 15.66 3.28 -14.09
C GLU A 313 15.79 2.57 -12.74
N ARG A 314 15.89 3.32 -11.63
CA ARG A 314 15.93 2.73 -10.28
C ARG A 314 14.61 2.07 -9.90
N LEU A 315 13.47 2.63 -10.29
CA LEU A 315 12.14 2.00 -10.11
C LEU A 315 12.04 0.70 -10.91
N VAL A 316 12.52 0.68 -12.16
CA VAL A 316 12.57 -0.49 -13.03
C VAL A 316 13.48 -1.58 -12.43
N TYR A 317 14.66 -1.21 -11.94
CA TYR A 317 15.55 -2.13 -11.24
C TYR A 317 14.87 -2.75 -10.01
N ALA A 318 14.20 -1.93 -9.19
CA ALA A 318 13.46 -2.41 -8.03
C ALA A 318 12.30 -3.35 -8.40
N PHE A 319 11.63 -3.10 -9.52
CA PHE A 319 10.58 -3.97 -10.04
C PHE A 319 11.11 -5.37 -10.42
N TYR A 320 12.24 -5.46 -11.12
CA TYR A 320 12.85 -6.74 -11.48
C TYR A 320 13.46 -7.47 -10.27
N GLN A 321 14.02 -6.74 -9.32
CA GLN A 321 14.55 -7.36 -8.09
C GLN A 321 13.44 -8.05 -7.28
N GLU A 322 12.26 -7.42 -7.14
CA GLU A 322 11.11 -8.05 -6.47
C GLU A 322 10.62 -9.29 -7.23
N GLN A 323 10.70 -9.30 -8.56
CA GLN A 323 10.36 -10.47 -9.38
C GLN A 323 11.27 -11.67 -9.07
N GLU A 324 12.58 -11.48 -8.98
CA GLU A 324 13.50 -12.55 -8.61
C GLU A 324 13.24 -13.12 -7.21
N LEU A 325 12.84 -12.27 -6.25
CA LEU A 325 12.53 -12.71 -4.89
C LEU A 325 11.28 -13.60 -4.85
N VAL A 326 10.23 -13.23 -5.59
CA VAL A 326 9.00 -14.01 -5.70
C VAL A 326 9.26 -15.34 -6.41
N GLU A 327 10.08 -15.36 -7.46
CA GLU A 327 10.45 -16.59 -8.16
C GLU A 327 11.27 -17.55 -7.28
N LYS A 328 12.18 -17.01 -6.44
CA LYS A 328 12.96 -17.81 -5.46
C LYS A 328 12.12 -18.34 -4.30
N GLN A 329 11.06 -17.64 -3.90
CA GLN A 329 10.15 -18.06 -2.83
C GLN A 329 8.95 -18.89 -3.36
N GLY A 330 8.69 -18.87 -4.67
CA GLY A 330 7.51 -19.39 -5.35
C GLY A 330 7.52 -20.87 -5.74
N SER A 331 8.17 -21.74 -4.97
CA SER A 331 7.88 -23.20 -5.01
C SER A 331 6.99 -23.65 -3.85
N GLY A 332 6.48 -22.73 -3.03
CA GLY A 332 5.56 -23.00 -1.93
C GLY A 332 4.29 -22.14 -2.04
N SER A 333 3.28 -22.65 -2.73
CA SER A 333 1.84 -22.40 -2.52
C SER A 333 1.48 -21.26 -1.55
N GLU A 334 1.15 -20.07 -2.08
CA GLU A 334 0.16 -19.20 -1.44
C GLU A 334 -1.15 -19.27 -2.24
N ILE A 335 -1.97 -20.23 -1.83
CA ILE A 335 -3.40 -20.27 -2.16
C ILE A 335 -4.04 -19.08 -1.44
N CYS A 336 -4.14 -17.95 -2.12
CA CYS A 336 -5.02 -16.86 -1.70
C CYS A 336 -6.40 -17.12 -2.31
N THR A 337 -7.25 -17.83 -1.55
CA THR A 337 -8.68 -17.95 -1.83
C THR A 337 -9.33 -16.58 -1.78
N SER A 338 -9.82 -16.16 -2.94
CA SER A 338 -10.64 -14.98 -3.14
C SER A 338 -11.97 -15.11 -2.38
N SER A 339 -12.11 -14.35 -1.29
CA SER A 339 -13.41 -14.08 -0.67
C SER A 339 -13.40 -12.69 -0.03
N ARG A 340 -14.03 -11.74 -0.74
CA ARG A 340 -14.42 -10.38 -0.28
C ARG A 340 -13.47 -9.71 0.72
N ARG A 341 -12.26 -9.39 0.27
CA ARG A 341 -11.46 -8.30 0.85
C ARG A 341 -11.14 -7.34 -0.28
N GLU A 342 -11.12 -6.05 0.01
CA GLU A 342 -10.66 -5.02 -0.93
C GLU A 342 -9.41 -5.52 -1.66
N TYR A 343 -9.41 -5.42 -2.98
CA TYR A 343 -8.23 -5.75 -3.78
C TYR A 343 -7.13 -4.77 -3.39
N ILE A 344 -6.15 -5.25 -2.62
CA ILE A 344 -4.96 -4.49 -2.23
C ILE A 344 -3.91 -4.81 -3.29
N PRO A 345 -3.50 -3.83 -4.12
CA PRO A 345 -2.50 -4.07 -5.15
C PRO A 345 -1.23 -4.63 -4.53
N SER A 346 -0.64 -5.64 -5.18
CA SER A 346 0.63 -6.19 -4.74
C SER A 346 1.72 -5.10 -4.80
N ARG A 347 2.79 -5.25 -4.02
CA ARG A 347 3.91 -4.32 -4.05
C ARG A 347 4.46 -4.14 -5.47
N LYS A 348 4.55 -5.24 -6.22
CA LYS A 348 5.00 -5.25 -7.62
C LYS A 348 4.11 -4.37 -8.51
N GLU A 349 2.79 -4.47 -8.35
CA GLU A 349 1.83 -3.63 -9.07
C GLU A 349 1.93 -2.15 -8.69
N LYS A 350 2.22 -1.83 -7.41
CA LYS A 350 2.44 -0.44 -6.97
C LYS A 350 3.65 0.18 -7.67
N ILE A 351 4.80 -0.51 -7.69
CA ILE A 351 6.02 -0.04 -8.34
C ILE A 351 5.79 0.12 -9.84
N LEU A 352 5.15 -0.87 -10.49
CA LEU A 352 4.80 -0.79 -11.91
C LEU A 352 3.90 0.41 -12.21
N GLY A 353 2.89 0.66 -11.36
CA GLY A 353 2.05 1.85 -11.46
C GLY A 353 2.83 3.16 -11.35
N GLN A 354 3.81 3.24 -10.46
CA GLN A 354 4.70 4.40 -10.33
C GLN A 354 5.58 4.60 -11.57
N ILE A 355 6.14 3.52 -12.12
CA ILE A 355 6.94 3.57 -13.36
C ILE A 355 6.10 4.12 -14.51
N LEU A 356 4.90 3.60 -14.71
CA LEU A 356 4.03 4.04 -15.81
C LEU A 356 3.58 5.49 -15.66
N ASP A 357 3.17 5.90 -14.45
CA ASP A 357 2.77 7.29 -14.20
C ASP A 357 3.96 8.26 -14.36
N ALA A 358 5.15 7.87 -13.90
CA ALA A 358 6.37 8.66 -14.08
C ALA A 358 6.74 8.79 -15.56
N ALA A 359 6.71 7.69 -16.30
CA ALA A 359 7.07 7.65 -17.72
C ALA A 359 6.08 8.46 -18.59
N GLU A 360 4.78 8.42 -18.27
CA GLU A 360 3.74 9.21 -18.97
C GLU A 360 3.93 10.72 -18.75
N ARG A 361 4.33 11.14 -17.55
CA ARG A 361 4.44 12.56 -17.16
C ARG A 361 5.78 13.18 -17.53
N PHE A 362 6.87 12.44 -17.37
CA PHE A 362 8.24 12.94 -17.42
C PHE A 362 9.12 12.23 -18.46
N GLY A 363 8.52 11.43 -19.34
CA GLY A 363 9.25 10.78 -20.43
C GLY A 363 9.93 11.82 -21.34
N LYS A 364 11.17 11.51 -21.75
CA LYS A 364 12.02 12.40 -22.56
C LYS A 364 11.67 12.39 -24.06
N SER A 365 11.26 11.22 -24.55
CA SER A 365 10.94 10.97 -25.96
C SER A 365 10.01 9.77 -26.08
N GLU A 366 9.30 9.71 -27.19
CA GLU A 366 8.40 8.61 -27.54
C GLU A 366 9.16 7.29 -27.73
N GLU A 367 10.35 7.35 -28.34
CA GLU A 367 11.21 6.18 -28.54
C GLU A 367 11.62 5.55 -27.20
N TRP A 368 12.13 6.37 -26.28
CA TRP A 368 12.54 5.89 -24.96
C TRP A 368 11.36 5.32 -24.17
N TYR A 369 10.19 5.98 -24.25
CA TYR A 369 8.99 5.49 -23.60
C TYR A 369 8.58 4.13 -24.15
N LEU A 370 8.56 3.96 -25.47
CA LEU A 370 8.22 2.68 -26.08
C LEU A 370 9.25 1.59 -25.71
N ASP A 371 10.54 1.90 -25.69
CA ASP A 371 11.57 0.94 -25.25
C ASP A 371 11.33 0.47 -23.82
N LEU A 372 10.99 1.39 -22.91
CA LEU A 372 10.62 1.08 -21.53
C LEU A 372 9.37 0.19 -21.47
N ILE A 373 8.30 0.56 -22.17
CA ILE A 373 7.04 -0.19 -22.19
C ILE A 373 7.24 -1.60 -22.76
N PHE A 374 7.88 -1.73 -23.92
CA PHE A 374 8.14 -3.03 -24.52
C PHE A 374 9.05 -3.88 -23.64
N GLY A 375 10.04 -3.29 -22.96
CA GLY A 375 10.84 -3.98 -21.95
C GLY A 375 9.99 -4.52 -20.81
N LEU A 376 9.11 -3.70 -20.22
CA LEU A 376 8.22 -4.10 -19.13
C LEU A 376 7.22 -5.18 -19.56
N LEU A 377 6.63 -5.07 -20.76
CA LEU A 377 5.70 -6.07 -21.30
C LEU A 377 6.41 -7.40 -21.61
N GLN A 378 7.68 -7.36 -22.00
CA GLN A 378 8.47 -8.55 -22.32
C GLN A 378 8.90 -9.30 -21.06
N SER A 379 9.43 -8.62 -20.04
CA SER A 379 10.05 -9.27 -18.88
C SER A 379 9.28 -9.11 -17.56
N GLY A 380 8.19 -8.33 -17.52
CA GLY A 380 7.45 -8.02 -16.30
C GLY A 380 6.58 -9.16 -15.73
N GLY A 381 6.43 -10.27 -16.46
CA GLY A 381 5.78 -11.50 -16.00
C GLY A 381 4.37 -11.27 -15.42
N SER A 382 4.04 -11.99 -14.34
CA SER A 382 2.73 -11.92 -13.65
C SER A 382 2.39 -10.58 -13.01
N GLY A 383 3.33 -9.61 -12.97
CA GLY A 383 3.06 -8.27 -12.46
C GLY A 383 2.32 -7.37 -13.45
N VAL A 384 2.34 -7.74 -14.74
CA VAL A 384 1.67 -7.00 -15.79
C VAL A 384 0.26 -7.56 -15.99
N THR A 385 -0.73 -6.80 -15.55
CA THR A 385 -2.15 -7.16 -15.63
C THR A 385 -2.82 -6.49 -16.84
N MET A 386 -4.01 -6.95 -17.23
CA MET A 386 -4.81 -6.28 -18.27
C MET A 386 -5.06 -4.79 -17.97
N GLN A 387 -5.28 -4.43 -16.69
CA GLN A 387 -5.42 -3.02 -16.29
C GLN A 387 -4.16 -2.19 -16.58
N THR A 388 -2.98 -2.82 -16.50
CA THR A 388 -1.71 -2.19 -16.84
C THR A 388 -1.65 -1.93 -18.35
N CYS A 389 -2.00 -2.93 -19.16
CA CYS A 389 -2.06 -2.79 -20.61
C CYS A 389 -3.08 -1.74 -21.05
N GLU A 390 -4.25 -1.66 -20.42
CA GLU A 390 -5.25 -0.61 -20.70
C GLU A 390 -4.72 0.80 -20.40
N LYS A 391 -3.92 0.97 -19.34
CA LYS A 391 -3.27 2.27 -19.07
C LYS A 391 -2.28 2.64 -20.17
N ILE A 392 -1.44 1.69 -20.59
CA ILE A 392 -0.45 1.92 -21.65
C ILE A 392 -1.16 2.24 -22.97
N LYS A 393 -2.18 1.45 -23.31
CA LYS A 393 -3.05 1.65 -24.46
C LYS A 393 -3.63 3.06 -24.50
N ARG A 394 -4.18 3.52 -23.37
CA ARG A 394 -4.73 4.88 -23.23
C ARG A 394 -3.72 5.97 -23.58
N VAL A 395 -2.44 5.80 -23.20
CA VAL A 395 -1.39 6.78 -23.53
C VAL A 395 -1.15 6.85 -25.04
N VAL A 396 -1.17 5.72 -25.74
CA VAL A 396 -1.02 5.69 -27.21
C VAL A 396 -2.27 6.23 -27.92
N GLU A 397 -3.46 6.00 -27.36
CA GLU A 397 -4.73 6.50 -27.88
C GLU A 397 -4.92 8.01 -27.68
N GLN A 398 -4.75 8.49 -26.45
CA GLN A 398 -5.11 9.85 -26.04
C GLN A 398 -3.90 10.81 -26.05
N GLY A 399 -2.68 10.28 -26.13
CA GLY A 399 -1.44 11.03 -25.95
C GLY A 399 -0.96 10.98 -24.49
N ALA A 400 0.36 11.15 -24.31
CA ALA A 400 0.96 11.26 -22.98
C ALA A 400 0.75 12.66 -22.39
N ARG A 401 0.92 12.79 -21.07
CA ARG A 401 0.86 14.09 -20.39
C ARG A 401 2.12 14.91 -20.60
N SER A 402 3.24 14.27 -20.92
CA SER A 402 4.49 14.96 -21.24
C SER A 402 4.36 15.77 -22.54
N PRO A 403 4.78 17.06 -22.55
CA PRO A 403 4.76 17.88 -23.76
C PRO A 403 5.78 17.43 -24.81
N ALA A 404 6.71 16.54 -24.46
CA ALA A 404 7.70 15.98 -25.38
C ALA A 404 7.08 14.96 -26.35
N PHE A 405 5.82 14.56 -26.16
CA PHE A 405 5.19 13.50 -26.93
C PHE A 405 4.27 14.06 -28.00
N ASN A 406 4.54 13.68 -29.24
CA ASN A 406 3.59 13.80 -30.34
C ASN A 406 2.85 12.47 -30.50
N THR A 407 1.54 12.48 -30.25
CA THR A 407 0.69 11.28 -30.32
C THR A 407 0.73 10.58 -31.68
N THR A 408 0.83 11.33 -32.78
CA THR A 408 0.92 10.74 -34.12
C THR A 408 2.26 10.03 -34.29
N HIS A 409 3.36 10.71 -33.94
CA HIS A 409 4.70 10.14 -34.02
C HIS A 409 4.86 8.91 -33.12
N LEU A 410 4.31 8.96 -31.89
CA LEU A 410 4.27 7.83 -30.96
C LEU A 410 3.60 6.59 -31.59
N ARG A 411 2.51 6.77 -32.33
CA ARG A 411 1.80 5.65 -32.99
C ARG A 411 2.63 5.05 -34.13
N VAL A 412 3.28 5.88 -34.94
CA VAL A 412 4.19 5.41 -36.01
C VAL A 412 5.32 4.58 -35.42
N LEU A 413 5.99 5.12 -34.38
CA LEU A 413 7.07 4.43 -33.68
C LEU A 413 6.59 3.14 -33.00
N ALA A 414 5.38 3.14 -32.42
CA ALA A 414 4.81 1.95 -31.77
C ALA A 414 4.61 0.81 -32.79
N VAL A 415 4.13 1.13 -34.00
CA VAL A 415 4.00 0.15 -35.08
C VAL A 415 5.37 -0.37 -35.52
N GLY A 416 6.33 0.52 -35.76
CA GLY A 416 7.69 0.15 -36.14
C GLY A 416 8.35 -0.76 -35.11
N LYS A 417 8.28 -0.41 -33.82
CA LYS A 417 8.81 -1.22 -32.73
C LYS A 417 8.09 -2.57 -32.61
N THR A 418 6.77 -2.59 -32.79
CA THR A 418 6.00 -3.84 -32.79
C THR A 418 6.46 -4.79 -33.89
N MET A 419 6.63 -4.27 -35.12
CA MET A 419 7.11 -5.05 -36.26
C MET A 419 8.51 -5.61 -35.99
N GLN A 420 9.42 -4.81 -35.42
CA GLN A 420 10.74 -5.27 -35.01
C GLN A 420 10.68 -6.38 -33.96
N VAL A 421 9.86 -6.23 -32.92
CA VAL A 421 9.73 -7.22 -31.83
C VAL A 421 9.17 -8.54 -32.35
N LEU A 422 8.16 -8.50 -33.23
CA LEU A 422 7.59 -9.69 -33.83
C LEU A 422 8.56 -10.39 -34.80
N ALA A 423 9.37 -9.62 -35.54
CA ALA A 423 10.39 -10.16 -36.42
C ALA A 423 11.53 -10.85 -35.65
N HIS A 424 12.02 -10.25 -34.55
CA HIS A 424 13.10 -10.82 -33.74
C HIS A 424 12.72 -12.13 -33.04
N ARG A 425 11.43 -12.35 -32.78
CA ARG A 425 10.93 -13.53 -32.06
C ARG A 425 10.39 -14.62 -32.99
N ASP A 426 10.68 -14.53 -34.28
CA ASP A 426 10.10 -15.41 -35.31
C ASP A 426 8.57 -15.54 -35.16
N TYR A 427 7.90 -14.45 -34.77
CA TYR A 427 6.46 -14.37 -34.54
C TYR A 427 5.91 -15.29 -33.42
N ASN A 428 6.78 -15.93 -32.61
CA ASN A 428 6.38 -16.83 -31.52
C ASN A 428 6.21 -16.06 -30.19
N LEU A 429 4.96 -15.80 -29.84
CA LEU A 429 4.52 -15.16 -28.60
C LEU A 429 4.16 -16.17 -27.50
N ASN A 430 4.07 -17.46 -27.85
CA ASN A 430 3.89 -18.56 -26.91
C ASN A 430 5.17 -18.90 -26.12
N ALA A 431 6.32 -18.37 -26.54
CA ALA A 431 7.59 -18.55 -25.83
C ALA A 431 7.46 -18.11 -24.37
N LYS A 432 7.80 -19.00 -23.43
CA LYS A 432 7.72 -18.73 -22.00
C LYS A 432 9.02 -18.06 -21.53
N ILE A 433 8.93 -16.89 -20.92
CA ILE A 433 10.01 -16.31 -20.11
C ILE A 433 9.62 -16.49 -18.64
N ASN A 434 10.49 -17.12 -17.86
CA ASN A 434 10.25 -17.48 -16.46
C ASN A 434 8.93 -18.27 -16.26
N GLY A 435 8.56 -19.14 -17.21
CA GLY A 435 7.40 -20.03 -17.13
C GLY A 435 6.06 -19.46 -17.61
N ASN A 436 5.95 -18.14 -17.83
CA ASN A 436 4.71 -17.47 -18.23
C ASN A 436 4.72 -17.07 -19.72
N PRO A 437 3.60 -17.24 -20.45
CA PRO A 437 3.44 -16.78 -21.84
C PRO A 437 3.39 -15.24 -21.94
N HIS A 438 3.76 -14.69 -23.09
CA HIS A 438 3.81 -13.24 -23.34
C HIS A 438 2.43 -12.60 -23.60
N TYR A 439 1.40 -12.90 -22.79
CA TYR A 439 0.04 -12.40 -23.04
C TYR A 439 -0.05 -10.87 -23.06
N ALA A 440 0.63 -10.18 -22.15
CA ALA A 440 0.62 -8.73 -22.09
C ALA A 440 1.24 -8.08 -23.35
N LEU A 441 2.38 -8.61 -23.80
CA LEU A 441 3.04 -8.16 -25.03
C LEU A 441 2.19 -8.49 -26.25
N ALA A 442 1.63 -9.71 -26.34
CA ALA A 442 0.77 -10.12 -27.43
C ALA A 442 -0.47 -9.22 -27.53
N TYR A 443 -1.13 -8.98 -26.41
CA TYR A 443 -2.29 -8.09 -26.32
C TYR A 443 -1.94 -6.69 -26.87
N PHE A 444 -0.88 -6.07 -26.35
CA PHE A 444 -0.50 -4.71 -26.74
C PHE A 444 0.00 -4.64 -28.19
N ALA A 445 0.90 -5.53 -28.60
CA ALA A 445 1.48 -5.57 -29.95
C ALA A 445 0.42 -5.77 -31.03
N LEU A 446 -0.45 -6.78 -30.87
CA LEU A 446 -1.49 -7.08 -31.85
C LEU A 446 -2.54 -5.96 -31.90
N TRP A 447 -2.86 -5.36 -30.75
CA TRP A 447 -3.71 -4.17 -30.70
C TRP A 447 -3.09 -2.99 -31.48
N VAL A 448 -1.81 -2.68 -31.29
CA VAL A 448 -1.11 -1.58 -32.00
C VAL A 448 -1.15 -1.81 -33.51
N LEU A 449 -0.86 -3.02 -33.99
CA LEU A 449 -0.91 -3.31 -35.44
C LEU A 449 -2.33 -3.19 -36.02
N GLY A 450 -3.34 -3.64 -35.28
CA GLY A 450 -4.74 -3.49 -35.72
C GLY A 450 -5.21 -2.04 -35.77
N GLU A 451 -4.91 -1.24 -34.72
CA GLU A 451 -5.39 0.13 -34.59
C GLU A 451 -4.55 1.20 -35.28
N TYR A 452 -3.27 0.93 -35.56
CA TYR A 452 -2.38 1.95 -36.14
C TYR A 452 -1.51 1.44 -37.28
N GLY A 453 -1.68 0.20 -37.74
CA GLY A 453 -0.88 -0.35 -38.85
C GLY A 453 -0.91 0.48 -40.14
N ASP A 454 -1.96 1.27 -40.36
CA ASP A 454 -2.10 2.24 -41.45
C ASP A 454 -1.18 3.46 -41.34
N ASN A 455 -0.68 3.77 -40.14
CA ASN A 455 0.24 4.87 -39.89
C ASN A 455 1.71 4.49 -40.18
N ALA A 456 2.00 3.26 -40.61
CA ALA A 456 3.37 2.83 -40.86
C ALA A 456 3.97 3.57 -42.08
N GLU A 457 5.06 4.31 -41.87
CA GLU A 457 5.82 4.94 -42.97
C GLU A 457 6.70 3.91 -43.69
N ASP A 458 7.30 2.98 -42.94
CA ASP A 458 8.28 2.01 -43.45
C ASP A 458 7.69 0.66 -43.89
N TRP A 459 6.43 0.37 -43.54
CA TRP A 459 5.83 -0.95 -43.73
C TRP A 459 4.51 -0.85 -44.49
N SER A 460 4.37 -1.62 -45.57
CA SER A 460 3.09 -1.69 -46.28
C SER A 460 2.07 -2.49 -45.49
N LEU A 461 0.78 -2.15 -45.67
CA LEU A 461 -0.34 -2.92 -45.10
C LEU A 461 -0.24 -4.42 -45.44
N SER A 462 0.24 -4.77 -46.63
CA SER A 462 0.47 -6.17 -47.02
C SER A 462 1.47 -6.89 -46.11
N THR A 463 2.57 -6.25 -45.71
CA THR A 463 3.56 -6.83 -44.81
C THR A 463 3.03 -7.00 -43.39
N ILE A 464 2.19 -6.07 -42.93
CA ILE A 464 1.50 -6.18 -41.63
C ILE A 464 0.52 -7.35 -41.65
N PHE A 465 -0.26 -7.48 -42.71
CA PHE A 465 -1.17 -8.59 -42.94
C PHE A 465 -0.47 -9.95 -42.97
N GLU A 466 0.66 -10.06 -43.68
CA GLU A 466 1.50 -11.26 -43.67
C GLU A 466 2.04 -11.58 -42.27
N THR A 467 2.45 -10.55 -41.53
CA THR A 467 2.95 -10.69 -40.15
C THR A 467 1.86 -11.22 -39.23
N LEU A 468 0.66 -10.65 -39.26
CA LEU A 468 -0.48 -11.12 -38.48
C LEU A 468 -0.90 -12.55 -38.87
N ALA A 469 -0.87 -12.88 -40.16
CA ALA A 469 -1.16 -14.23 -40.64
C ALA A 469 -0.11 -15.26 -40.15
N ARG A 470 1.18 -14.89 -40.13
CA ARG A 470 2.25 -15.72 -39.55
C ARG A 470 2.07 -15.88 -38.04
N CYS A 471 1.74 -14.81 -37.31
CA CYS A 471 1.42 -14.88 -35.89
C CYS A 471 0.27 -15.86 -35.61
N LEU A 472 -0.80 -15.81 -36.42
CA LEU A 472 -1.95 -16.72 -36.29
C LEU A 472 -1.54 -18.19 -36.49
N LEU A 473 -0.68 -18.46 -37.47
CA LEU A 473 -0.21 -19.82 -37.78
C LEU A 473 0.70 -20.40 -36.69
N ILE A 474 1.60 -19.57 -36.15
CA ILE A 474 2.64 -20.00 -35.21
C ILE A 474 2.09 -20.14 -33.78
N ASN A 475 1.20 -19.25 -33.36
CA ASN A 475 0.68 -19.24 -31.99
C ASN A 475 -0.64 -20.02 -31.92
N GLN A 476 -0.61 -21.14 -31.20
CA GLN A 476 -1.77 -22.02 -30.97
C GLN A 476 -2.54 -21.71 -29.68
N ASP A 477 -2.14 -20.66 -28.95
CA ASP A 477 -2.84 -20.26 -27.73
C ASP A 477 -4.15 -19.54 -28.09
N PRO A 478 -5.31 -19.96 -27.52
CA PRO A 478 -6.62 -19.38 -27.84
C PRO A 478 -6.68 -17.86 -27.68
N LEU A 479 -6.04 -17.31 -26.64
CA LEU A 479 -6.11 -15.88 -26.33
C LEU A 479 -5.29 -15.06 -27.34
N ILE A 480 -4.10 -15.54 -27.70
CA ILE A 480 -3.26 -14.89 -28.71
C ILE A 480 -3.92 -14.97 -30.10
N GLN A 481 -4.60 -16.07 -30.40
CA GLN A 481 -5.39 -16.21 -31.63
C GLN A 481 -6.55 -15.21 -31.68
N GLU A 482 -7.29 -15.03 -30.58
CA GLU A 482 -8.35 -14.03 -30.48
C GLU A 482 -7.83 -12.61 -30.77
N TYR A 483 -6.72 -12.22 -30.14
CA TYR A 483 -6.10 -10.92 -30.36
C TYR A 483 -5.61 -10.75 -31.81
N THR A 484 -5.06 -11.82 -32.39
CA THR A 484 -4.55 -11.80 -33.77
C THR A 484 -5.68 -11.66 -34.77
N LEU A 485 -6.78 -12.40 -34.59
CA LEU A 485 -7.97 -12.28 -35.43
C LEU A 485 -8.61 -10.90 -35.30
N THR A 486 -8.70 -10.36 -34.09
CA THR A 486 -9.20 -9.00 -33.87
C THR A 486 -8.33 -7.95 -34.60
N ALA A 487 -7.02 -8.08 -34.55
CA ALA A 487 -6.09 -7.22 -35.28
C ALA A 487 -6.26 -7.35 -36.80
N LEU A 488 -6.39 -8.58 -37.32
CA LEU A 488 -6.66 -8.86 -38.73
C LEU A 488 -7.96 -8.21 -39.21
N THR A 489 -9.03 -8.32 -38.43
CA THR A 489 -10.34 -7.70 -38.73
C THR A 489 -10.23 -6.18 -38.81
N LYS A 490 -9.53 -5.55 -37.87
CA LYS A 490 -9.34 -4.09 -37.87
C LYS A 490 -8.46 -3.63 -39.02
N ALA A 491 -7.37 -4.33 -39.31
CA ALA A 491 -6.55 -4.06 -40.48
C ALA A 491 -7.34 -4.22 -41.78
N ALA A 492 -8.19 -5.26 -41.87
CA ALA A 492 -9.08 -5.52 -43.01
C ALA A 492 -10.07 -4.38 -43.26
N LEU A 493 -10.71 -3.87 -42.21
CA LEU A 493 -11.63 -2.73 -42.31
C LEU A 493 -10.96 -1.46 -42.86
N LYS A 494 -9.67 -1.27 -42.58
CA LYS A 494 -8.90 -0.13 -43.08
C LYS A 494 -8.42 -0.34 -44.52
N SER A 495 -8.23 -1.59 -44.94
CA SER A 495 -7.78 -1.93 -46.30
C SER A 495 -8.90 -2.13 -47.30
N VAL A 496 -10.18 -1.96 -46.93
CA VAL A 496 -11.35 -2.12 -47.82
C VAL A 496 -11.19 -1.41 -49.18
N PRO A 497 -10.59 -0.21 -49.30
CA PRO A 497 -10.39 0.44 -50.59
C PRO A 497 -9.37 -0.28 -51.51
N ASN A 498 -8.43 -1.04 -50.96
CA ASN A 498 -7.26 -1.58 -51.66
C ASN A 498 -7.30 -3.11 -51.82
N GLY A 499 -8.33 -3.78 -51.28
CA GLY A 499 -8.52 -5.23 -51.31
C GLY A 499 -7.63 -5.99 -50.30
N ILE A 500 -8.10 -7.15 -49.85
CA ILE A 500 -7.39 -8.02 -48.91
C ILE A 500 -6.74 -9.19 -49.67
N PRO A 501 -5.46 -9.54 -49.38
CA PRO A 501 -4.80 -10.67 -50.05
C PRO A 501 -5.56 -11.99 -49.83
N LYS A 502 -5.99 -12.64 -50.93
CA LYS A 502 -6.75 -13.91 -50.91
C LYS A 502 -6.03 -15.06 -50.18
N SER A 503 -4.70 -15.01 -50.12
CA SER A 503 -3.87 -15.94 -49.37
C SER A 503 -4.21 -15.94 -47.87
N ILE A 504 -4.55 -14.78 -47.30
CA ILE A 504 -4.81 -14.60 -45.88
C ILE A 504 -6.20 -15.10 -45.52
N SER A 505 -7.21 -14.81 -46.34
CA SER A 505 -8.56 -15.39 -46.17
C SER A 505 -8.53 -16.92 -46.21
N THR A 506 -7.65 -17.49 -47.04
CA THR A 506 -7.43 -18.95 -47.09
C THR A 506 -6.77 -19.48 -45.82
N ILE A 507 -5.77 -18.75 -45.27
CA ILE A 507 -5.12 -19.10 -44.01
C ILE A 507 -6.13 -19.10 -42.85
N VAL A 508 -6.99 -18.07 -42.74
CA VAL A 508 -8.00 -17.98 -41.67
C VAL A 508 -9.05 -19.10 -41.80
N ARG A 509 -9.54 -19.38 -43.02
CA ARG A 509 -10.45 -20.53 -43.26
C ARG A 509 -9.82 -21.86 -42.84
N ASN A 510 -8.55 -22.07 -43.19
CA ASN A 510 -7.83 -23.29 -42.82
C ASN A 510 -7.60 -23.42 -41.31
N GLN A 511 -7.39 -22.31 -40.60
CA GLN A 511 -7.33 -22.28 -39.13
C GLN A 511 -8.68 -22.64 -38.49
N MET A 512 -9.78 -22.07 -38.97
CA MET A 512 -11.13 -22.41 -38.50
C MET A 512 -11.49 -23.88 -38.70
N LEU A 513 -10.99 -24.51 -39.77
CA LEU A 513 -11.22 -25.94 -40.02
C LEU A 513 -10.42 -26.85 -39.08
N ARG A 514 -9.31 -26.36 -38.51
CA ARG A 514 -8.46 -27.11 -37.57
C ARG A 514 -8.98 -27.10 -36.13
N GLN A 515 -9.76 -26.11 -35.76
CA GLN A 515 -10.40 -26.00 -34.44
C GLN A 515 -11.91 -26.15 -34.62
N PRO A 516 -12.53 -27.29 -34.32
CA PRO A 516 -13.99 -27.42 -34.39
C PRO A 516 -14.66 -26.57 -33.29
N PRO A 517 -15.90 -26.08 -33.50
CA PRO A 517 -16.60 -25.26 -32.51
C PRO A 517 -16.81 -26.06 -31.24
N SER A 518 -15.99 -25.80 -30.23
CA SER A 518 -16.19 -26.33 -28.89
C SER A 518 -17.27 -25.52 -28.18
N PHE A 519 -18.25 -26.19 -27.58
CA PHE A 519 -19.13 -25.58 -26.58
C PHE A 519 -18.29 -24.81 -25.55
N PRO A 520 -18.79 -23.69 -24.99
CA PRO A 520 -18.06 -22.91 -23.99
C PRO A 520 -17.89 -23.76 -22.74
N GLN A 521 -16.83 -24.57 -22.69
CA GLN A 521 -16.40 -25.20 -21.47
C GLN A 521 -15.67 -24.13 -20.65
N PRO A 522 -15.93 -24.04 -19.33
CA PRO A 522 -15.06 -23.28 -18.46
C PRO A 522 -13.70 -23.98 -18.50
N LEU A 523 -12.80 -23.44 -19.30
CA LEU A 523 -11.45 -23.94 -19.41
C LEU A 523 -10.84 -23.93 -18.00
N LEU A 524 -10.58 -25.12 -17.45
CA LEU A 524 -9.90 -25.31 -16.17
C LEU A 524 -8.45 -24.92 -16.35
N PHE A 525 -8.12 -23.66 -16.09
CA PHE A 525 -6.76 -23.16 -16.26
C PHE A 525 -5.98 -23.22 -14.95
N HIS A 526 -4.81 -23.88 -15.01
CA HIS A 526 -3.85 -23.93 -13.91
C HIS A 526 -2.91 -22.71 -13.83
N ASP A 527 -2.96 -21.81 -14.82
CA ASP A 527 -1.99 -20.72 -14.98
C ASP A 527 -2.59 -19.37 -14.58
N GLN A 528 -2.08 -18.76 -13.49
CA GLN A 528 -2.55 -17.48 -12.95
C GLN A 528 -2.39 -16.32 -13.93
N SER A 529 -1.46 -16.43 -14.89
CA SER A 529 -1.22 -15.43 -15.92
C SER A 529 -2.39 -15.31 -16.91
N TYR A 530 -3.10 -16.42 -17.18
CA TYR A 530 -4.21 -16.45 -18.12
C TYR A 530 -5.45 -15.73 -17.58
N SER A 531 -5.77 -15.92 -16.29
CA SER A 531 -6.95 -15.29 -15.65
C SER A 531 -6.88 -13.77 -15.62
N LEU A 532 -5.69 -13.17 -15.75
CA LEU A 532 -5.50 -11.73 -15.76
C LEU A 532 -5.94 -11.06 -17.07
N PHE A 533 -6.16 -11.82 -18.16
CA PHE A 533 -6.36 -11.29 -19.52
C PHE A 533 -7.63 -11.79 -20.23
N THR A 534 -8.47 -12.61 -19.58
CA THR A 534 -9.63 -13.20 -20.26
C THR A 534 -10.75 -12.19 -20.56
N SER A 535 -11.21 -12.20 -21.81
CA SER A 535 -12.53 -11.73 -22.24
C SER A 535 -13.30 -12.89 -22.86
N SER A 536 -14.60 -13.00 -22.60
CA SER A 536 -15.45 -14.10 -23.08
C SER A 536 -15.84 -13.91 -24.55
N VAL A 537 -14.90 -14.07 -25.48
CA VAL A 537 -15.20 -13.94 -26.92
C VAL A 537 -14.82 -15.22 -27.67
N ASP A 538 -15.72 -15.65 -28.55
CA ASP A 538 -15.57 -16.86 -29.35
C ASP A 538 -14.64 -16.59 -30.56
N ILE A 539 -13.55 -17.36 -30.66
CA ILE A 539 -12.57 -17.31 -31.74
C ILE A 539 -13.25 -17.54 -33.10
N HIS A 540 -14.26 -18.42 -33.16
CA HIS A 540 -14.99 -18.68 -34.39
C HIS A 540 -15.76 -17.45 -34.86
N GLN A 541 -16.38 -16.72 -33.93
CA GLN A 541 -17.12 -15.50 -34.26
C GLN A 541 -16.17 -14.45 -34.88
N ARG A 542 -14.99 -14.24 -34.28
CA ARG A 542 -13.99 -13.28 -34.81
C ARG A 542 -13.45 -13.68 -36.18
N ALA A 543 -13.21 -14.96 -36.40
CA ALA A 543 -12.76 -15.45 -37.70
C ALA A 543 -13.85 -15.30 -38.78
N GLN A 544 -15.13 -15.53 -38.45
CA GLN A 544 -16.25 -15.27 -39.35
C GLN A 544 -16.38 -13.78 -39.71
N GLU A 545 -16.26 -12.89 -38.72
CA GLU A 545 -16.28 -11.43 -38.94
C GLU A 545 -15.19 -11.01 -39.94
N PHE A 546 -13.96 -11.49 -39.76
CA PHE A 546 -12.87 -11.23 -40.70
C PHE A 546 -13.18 -11.72 -42.13
N LEU A 547 -13.66 -12.97 -42.26
CA LEU A 547 -13.95 -13.55 -43.57
C LEU A 547 -15.06 -12.82 -44.32
N MET A 548 -16.11 -12.39 -43.61
CA MET A 548 -17.19 -11.59 -44.18
C MET A 548 -16.65 -10.24 -44.71
N ILE A 549 -15.80 -9.56 -43.94
CA ILE A 549 -15.19 -8.29 -44.38
C ILE A 549 -14.26 -8.53 -45.59
N ALA A 550 -13.51 -9.63 -45.58
CA ALA A 550 -12.62 -9.99 -46.68
C ALA A 550 -13.38 -10.30 -47.98
N GLU A 551 -14.58 -10.86 -47.89
CA GLU A 551 -15.46 -11.12 -49.04
C GLU A 551 -16.17 -9.84 -49.54
N LEU A 552 -16.50 -8.90 -48.65
CA LEU A 552 -17.07 -7.60 -49.02
C LEU A 552 -16.04 -6.67 -49.69
N ALA A 553 -14.76 -6.83 -49.37
CA ALA A 553 -13.67 -6.03 -49.93
C ALA A 553 -13.07 -6.61 -51.23
N SER A 554 -13.49 -7.81 -51.64
CA SER A 554 -13.03 -8.51 -52.86
C SER A 554 -14.04 -8.41 -53.99
#